data_AF-A0A5K1DKN2-F1
#
_entry.id   AF-A0A5K1DKN2-F1
#
_cell.length_a   1.000
_cell.length_b   1.000
_cell.length_c   1.000
_cell.angle_alpha   90.00
_cell.angle_beta   90.00
_cell.angle_gamma   90.00
#
_symmetry.space_group_name_H-M   'P 1'
#
loop_
_entity.id
_entity.type
_entity.pdbx_description
1 polymer ?
#
loop_
_entity_poly.entity_id
_entity_poly.type
_entity_poly.pdbx_seq_one_letter_code
_entity_poly.pdbx_strand_id
1 'polypeptide(L)'
;VDHHDPDNLSLLRFNALWEAHYRHNSMLVFSTGRSPTLYKKLRKEKPMLSPDITITSVGTEITYGQAMLSDDGWEHVLNKKWDRKIVTEEASALSYLKFQASA
;
A
#
# COMPACT_ATOMS: atom_id res chain seq x y z
N VAL A 1 -9.93 0.07 10.40
CA VAL A 1 -11.24 0.72 10.50
C VAL A 1 -12.26 -0.27 9.97
N ASP A 2 -13.13 -0.76 10.85
CA ASP A 2 -14.23 -1.64 10.45
C ASP A 2 -15.42 -0.76 10.05
N HIS A 3 -15.83 -0.85 8.80
CA HIS A 3 -16.79 0.10 8.22
C HIS A 3 -18.26 -0.31 8.44
N HIS A 4 -18.52 -1.40 9.18
CA HIS A 4 -19.88 -1.90 9.44
C HIS A 4 -20.73 -2.02 8.16
N ASP A 5 -20.09 -2.33 7.02
CA ASP A 5 -20.69 -2.50 5.69
C ASP A 5 -20.33 -3.91 5.19
N PRO A 6 -21.01 -4.96 5.68
CA PRO A 6 -20.70 -6.34 5.31
C PRO A 6 -20.91 -6.59 3.81
N ASP A 7 -21.89 -5.89 3.21
CA ASP A 7 -22.28 -6.02 1.82
C ASP A 7 -21.40 -5.20 0.86
N ASN A 8 -20.57 -4.30 1.39
CA ASN A 8 -19.71 -3.38 0.65
C ASN A 8 -20.49 -2.45 -0.30
N LEU A 9 -21.73 -2.09 0.06
CA LEU A 9 -22.61 -1.28 -0.80
C LEU A 9 -22.00 0.09 -1.10
N SER A 10 -21.35 0.70 -0.11
CA SER A 10 -20.72 2.02 -0.27
C SER A 10 -19.53 1.94 -1.22
N LEU A 11 -18.73 0.87 -1.11
CA LEU A 11 -17.59 0.61 -1.99
C LEU A 11 -18.06 0.37 -3.44
N LEU A 12 -19.08 -0.46 -3.64
CA LEU A 12 -19.63 -0.74 -4.96
C LEU A 12 -20.20 0.52 -5.62
N ARG A 13 -20.90 1.38 -4.85
CA ARG A 13 -21.39 2.68 -5.35
C ARG A 13 -20.25 3.59 -5.77
N PHE A 14 -19.19 3.69 -4.96
CA PHE A 14 -18.00 4.44 -5.33
C PHE A 14 -17.37 3.89 -6.61
N ASN A 15 -17.21 2.58 -6.72
CA ASN A 15 -16.63 1.95 -7.91
C ASN A 15 -17.41 2.29 -9.18
N ALA A 16 -18.74 2.19 -9.14
CA ALA A 16 -19.60 2.50 -10.28
C ALA A 16 -19.49 3.98 -10.68
N LEU A 17 -19.50 4.88 -9.70
CA LEU A 17 -19.37 6.32 -9.92
C LEU A 17 -18.00 6.69 -10.49
N TRP A 18 -16.93 6.10 -9.95
CA TRP A 18 -15.56 6.31 -10.44
C TRP A 18 -15.41 5.90 -11.90
N GLU A 19 -15.81 4.67 -12.24
CA GLU A 19 -15.70 4.14 -13.60
C GLU A 19 -16.57 4.91 -14.60
N ALA A 20 -17.76 5.37 -14.21
CA ALA A 20 -18.66 6.10 -15.10
C ALA A 20 -18.24 7.55 -15.38
N HIS A 21 -17.60 8.23 -14.41
CA HIS A 21 -17.46 9.68 -14.48
C HIS A 21 -16.04 10.21 -14.29
N TYR A 22 -15.16 9.49 -13.60
CA TYR A 22 -13.87 10.03 -13.16
C TYR A 22 -12.68 9.35 -13.84
N ARG A 23 -12.81 8.07 -14.23
CA ARG A 23 -11.71 7.25 -14.77
C ARG A 23 -11.04 7.83 -16.01
N HIS A 24 -11.77 8.59 -16.83
CA HIS A 24 -11.27 9.06 -18.14
C HIS A 24 -10.16 10.11 -18.05
N ASN A 25 -10.17 10.95 -17.00
CA ASN A 25 -9.25 12.09 -16.87
C ASN A 25 -8.53 12.12 -15.52
N SER A 26 -8.66 11.07 -14.71
CA SER A 26 -8.11 11.00 -13.37
C SER A 26 -7.41 9.66 -13.15
N MET A 27 -6.31 9.70 -12.39
CA MET A 27 -5.66 8.49 -11.88
C MET A 27 -6.17 8.17 -10.48
N LEU A 28 -6.45 6.90 -10.23
CA LEU A 28 -6.76 6.40 -8.89
C LEU A 28 -5.47 5.96 -8.19
N VAL A 29 -5.23 6.52 -7.00
CA VAL A 29 -4.10 6.15 -6.15
C VAL A 29 -4.62 5.65 -4.81
N PHE A 30 -4.21 4.45 -4.41
CA PHE A 30 -4.43 3.97 -3.04
C PHE A 30 -3.14 4.10 -2.24
N SER A 31 -3.24 4.71 -1.06
CA SER A 31 -2.14 4.86 -0.11
C SER A 31 -2.48 4.18 1.21
N THR A 32 -1.65 3.24 1.65
CA THR A 32 -1.92 2.42 2.84
C THR A 32 -0.66 2.05 3.60
N GLY A 33 -0.79 1.89 4.92
CA GLY A 33 0.26 1.35 5.77
C GLY A 33 0.40 -0.19 5.70
N ARG A 34 -0.51 -0.88 4.99
CA ARG A 34 -0.43 -2.34 4.81
C ARG A 34 0.79 -2.72 3.98
N SER A 35 1.41 -3.85 4.28
CA SER A 35 2.39 -4.47 3.39
C SER A 35 1.75 -4.87 2.06
N PRO A 36 2.52 -5.05 0.97
CA PRO A 36 2.00 -5.51 -0.32
C PRO A 36 1.23 -6.83 -0.19
N THR A 37 1.70 -7.74 0.66
CA THR A 37 1.06 -9.03 0.93
C THR A 37 -0.33 -8.84 1.53
N LEU A 38 -0.45 -8.00 2.57
CA LEU A 38 -1.72 -7.71 3.22
C LEU A 38 -2.67 -6.92 2.31
N TYR A 39 -2.14 -6.04 1.46
CA TYR A 39 -2.93 -5.35 0.44
C TYR A 39 -3.45 -6.31 -0.64
N LYS A 40 -2.62 -7.23 -1.14
CA LYS A 40 -3.04 -8.29 -2.09
C LYS A 40 -4.12 -9.19 -1.49
N LYS A 41 -4.04 -9.50 -0.19
CA LYS A 41 -5.09 -10.22 0.54
C LYS A 41 -6.41 -9.43 0.55
N LEU A 42 -6.34 -8.14 0.91
CA LEU A 42 -7.52 -7.26 0.92
C LEU A 42 -8.20 -7.18 -0.45
N ARG A 43 -7.44 -7.08 -1.55
CA ARG A 43 -7.98 -7.07 -2.92
C ARG A 43 -8.77 -8.33 -3.28
N LYS A 44 -8.48 -9.47 -2.64
CA LYS A 44 -9.24 -10.72 -2.84
C LYS A 44 -10.50 -10.77 -1.98
N GLU A 45 -10.49 -10.11 -0.84
CA GLU A 45 -11.59 -10.13 0.13
C GLU A 45 -12.67 -9.09 -0.15
N LYS A 46 -12.32 -7.99 -0.83
CA LYS A 46 -13.19 -6.84 -1.05
C LYS A 46 -13.27 -6.49 -2.54
N PRO A 47 -14.45 -6.07 -3.05
CA PRO A 47 -14.63 -5.69 -4.44
C PRO A 47 -14.02 -4.30 -4.68
N MET A 48 -12.69 -4.19 -4.63
CA MET A 48 -11.97 -2.94 -4.83
C MET A 48 -11.69 -2.70 -6.31
N LEU A 49 -11.71 -1.44 -6.74
CA LEU A 49 -11.11 -1.06 -8.01
C LEU A 49 -9.63 -1.44 -8.05
N SER A 50 -9.10 -1.65 -9.26
CA SER A 50 -7.66 -1.70 -9.47
C SER A 50 -7.16 -0.26 -9.69
N PRO A 51 -6.42 0.32 -8.72
CA PRO A 51 -5.89 1.66 -8.88
C PRO A 51 -4.78 1.67 -9.94
N ASP A 52 -4.48 2.86 -10.45
CA ASP A 52 -3.36 3.05 -11.37
C ASP A 52 -2.02 3.03 -10.61
N ILE A 53 -2.02 3.50 -9.36
CA ILE A 53 -0.87 3.48 -8.45
C ILE A 53 -1.30 2.93 -7.09
N THR A 54 -0.49 2.03 -6.52
CA THR A 54 -0.62 1.62 -5.12
C THR A 54 0.65 1.97 -4.36
N ILE A 55 0.47 2.72 -3.28
CA ILE A 55 1.51 3.04 -2.30
C ILE A 55 1.24 2.21 -1.05
N THR A 56 2.15 1.29 -0.73
CA THR A 56 2.06 0.38 0.42
C THR A 56 3.16 0.65 1.44
N SER A 57 3.16 -0.08 2.54
CA SER A 57 4.23 -0.05 3.56
C SER A 57 4.53 1.37 4.06
N VAL A 58 3.48 2.18 4.25
CA VAL A 58 3.60 3.56 4.74
C VAL A 58 4.45 4.44 3.79
N GLY A 59 4.41 4.16 2.49
CA GLY A 59 5.12 4.96 1.49
C GLY A 59 6.45 4.40 1.03
N THR A 60 6.94 3.30 1.61
CA THR A 60 8.24 2.73 1.20
C THR A 60 8.17 1.95 -0.10
N GLU A 61 6.97 1.65 -0.60
CA GLU A 61 6.78 0.85 -1.81
C GLU A 61 5.72 1.52 -2.69
N ILE A 62 6.07 1.79 -3.95
CA ILE A 62 5.18 2.29 -4.98
C ILE A 62 5.10 1.22 -6.07
N THR A 63 3.88 0.90 -6.49
CA THR A 63 3.63 -0.07 -7.56
C THR A 63 2.57 0.43 -8.54
N TYR A 64 2.66 -0.03 -9.79
CA TYR A 64 1.81 0.43 -10.89
C TYR A 64 0.89 -0.65 -11.42
N GLY A 65 -0.35 -0.22 -11.69
CA GLY A 65 -1.38 -0.99 -12.36
C GLY A 65 -1.80 -2.27 -11.63
N GLN A 66 -2.58 -3.10 -12.34
CA GLN A 66 -3.15 -4.32 -11.77
C GLN A 66 -2.07 -5.34 -11.36
N ALA A 67 -0.99 -5.42 -12.13
CA ALA A 67 0.14 -6.32 -11.92
C ALA A 67 1.03 -5.92 -10.72
N MET A 68 0.86 -4.70 -10.19
CA MET A 68 1.67 -4.14 -9.12
C MET A 68 3.17 -4.18 -9.46
N LEU A 69 3.54 -3.63 -10.61
CA LEU A 69 4.95 -3.49 -11.01
C LEU A 69 5.63 -2.45 -10.11
N SER A 70 6.76 -2.81 -9.50
CA SER A 70 7.50 -1.91 -8.60
C SER A 70 8.06 -0.68 -9.32
N ASP A 71 8.14 0.42 -8.58
CA ASP A 71 8.87 1.62 -9.00
C ASP A 71 10.35 1.54 -8.58
N ASP A 72 11.21 1.11 -9.51
CA ASP A 72 12.65 1.01 -9.28
C ASP A 72 13.30 2.39 -8.99
N GLY A 73 12.73 3.46 -9.53
CA GLY A 73 13.22 4.83 -9.31
C GLY A 73 12.97 5.29 -7.88
N TRP A 74 11.77 5.02 -7.36
CA TRP A 74 11.42 5.29 -5.97
C TRP A 74 12.23 4.44 -5.00
N GLU A 75 12.39 3.15 -5.28
CA GLU A 75 13.26 2.26 -4.50
C GLU A 75 14.70 2.82 -4.45
N HIS A 76 15.23 3.23 -5.60
CA HIS A 76 16.55 3.85 -5.65
C HIS A 76 16.64 5.13 -4.81
N VAL A 77 15.61 5.98 -4.83
CA VAL A 77 15.55 7.19 -3.99
C VAL A 77 15.57 6.85 -2.50
N LEU A 78 14.76 5.89 -2.06
CA LEU A 78 14.69 5.48 -0.65
C LEU A 78 15.98 4.82 -0.18
N ASN A 79 16.66 4.08 -1.05
CA ASN A 79 17.92 3.41 -0.73
C ASN A 79 19.10 4.38 -0.64
N LYS A 80 18.96 5.65 -1.06
CA LYS A 80 20.03 6.65 -0.91
C LYS A 80 20.31 6.92 0.57
N LYS A 81 21.52 6.57 1.00
CA LYS A 81 22.01 6.75 2.39
C LYS A 81 21.19 6.00 3.44
N TRP A 82 20.38 5.03 3.01
CA TRP A 82 19.67 4.14 3.92
C TRP A 82 20.48 2.87 4.14
N ASP A 83 20.94 2.66 5.36
CA ASP A 83 21.60 1.42 5.78
C ASP A 83 20.77 0.74 6.87
N ARG A 84 19.96 -0.23 6.45
CA ARG A 84 19.12 -1.01 7.36
C ARG A 84 19.94 -1.75 8.43
N LYS A 85 21.16 -2.19 8.10
CA LYS A 85 21.99 -2.96 9.00
C LYS A 85 22.41 -2.09 10.18
N ILE A 86 22.96 -0.90 9.90
CA ILE A 86 23.35 0.06 10.93
C ILE A 86 22.15 0.43 11.80
N VAL A 87 21.00 0.74 11.20
CA VAL A 87 19.80 1.11 11.96
C VAL A 87 19.33 -0.02 12.88
N THR A 88 19.39 -1.27 12.41
CA THR A 88 18.97 -2.42 13.22
C THR A 88 19.97 -2.71 14.35
N GLU A 89 21.27 -2.58 14.08
CA GLU A 89 22.34 -2.74 15.07
C GLU A 89 22.21 -1.69 16.19
N GLU A 90 22.11 -0.40 15.84
CA GLU A 90 21.93 0.69 16.81
C GLU A 90 20.63 0.55 17.61
N ALA A 91 19.52 0.20 16.95
CA ALA A 91 18.24 -0.01 17.62
C ALA A 91 18.28 -1.22 18.58
N SER A 92 19.10 -2.23 18.30
CA SER A 92 19.22 -3.42 19.15
C SER A 92 19.88 -3.14 20.50
N ALA A 93 20.70 -2.08 20.59
CA ALA A 93 21.30 -1.64 21.84
C ALA A 93 20.26 -1.01 22.80
N LEU A 94 19.10 -0.60 22.28
CA LEU A 94 18.02 0.00 23.05
C LEU A 94 17.12 -1.10 23.62
N SER A 95 17.34 -1.46 24.88
CA SER A 95 16.64 -2.55 25.58
C SER A 95 15.12 -2.38 25.69
N TYR A 96 14.62 -1.16 25.54
CA TYR A 96 13.18 -0.85 25.54
C TYR A 96 12.54 -0.95 24.14
N LEU A 97 13.32 -1.21 23.09
CA LEU A 97 12.80 -1.51 21.76
C LEU A 97 12.69 -3.01 21.54
N LYS A 98 11.65 -3.42 20.82
CA LYS A 98 11.48 -4.79 20.33
C LYS A 98 11.47 -4.76 18.82
N PHE A 99 12.36 -5.53 18.19
CA PHE A 99 12.35 -5.68 16.74
C PHE A 99 11.02 -6.30 16.30
N GLN A 100 10.31 -5.63 15.40
CA GLN A 100 9.12 -6.14 14.76
C GLN A 100 9.50 -6.75 13.42
N ALA A 101 9.55 -8.08 13.35
CA ALA A 101 9.72 -8.79 12.08
C ALA A 101 8.50 -8.56 11.17
N SER A 102 8.71 -8.56 9.87
CA SER A 102 7.65 -8.42 8.86
C SER A 102 6.63 -9.56 8.96
N ALA A 103 5.34 -9.23 8.85
CA ALA A 103 4.22 -10.16 8.68
C ALA A 103 3.81 -10.29 7.20
#